data_AF-A0A8K0JRC3-F1
#
_entry.id   AF-A0A8K0JRC3-F1
#
_cell.length_a   1.000
_cell.length_b   1.000
_cell.length_c   1.000
_cell.angle_alpha   90.00
_cell.angle_beta   90.00
_cell.angle_gamma   90.00
#
_symmetry.space_group_name_H-M   'P 1'
#
loop_
_entity.id
_entity.type
_entity.pdbx_description
1 polymer ?
#
loop_
_entity_poly.entity_id
_entity_poly.type
_entity_poly.pdbx_seq_one_letter_code
_entity_poly.pdbx_strand_id
1 'polypeptide(L)'
;MEKRMAQEVSADSLGDEWKGYVFRITGGNDKQGFPMKQGVLLPHRVRLLLADGHSCYRARRDGERKRKSVRGCIVNSDIAVLSVVIVKQGDNEIPGLTDTVLPKRLGPKRATKIRRFFNLSKDDDVRKFVIRREVTGKAEGAKPYTKAPKIQRLVTPMRLQRRRHLRSLQKRRTLAQKETISEYHALVHKRAAEKKEHNAAVKAAHKK
;
A
#
# COMPACT_ATOMS: atom_id res chain seq x y z
N MET A 1 29.73 21.44 -12.12
CA MET A 1 28.32 21.49 -11.65
C MET A 1 27.45 20.92 -12.75
N GLU A 2 27.20 19.60 -12.77
CA GLU A 2 26.30 18.94 -13.75
C GLU A 2 25.61 17.71 -13.13
N LYS A 3 25.56 17.64 -11.81
CA LYS A 3 25.03 16.47 -11.11
C LYS A 3 23.51 16.53 -11.10
N ARG A 4 22.89 15.36 -11.23
CA ARG A 4 21.43 15.17 -11.23
C ARG A 4 20.97 14.59 -9.91
N MET A 5 19.70 14.77 -9.60
CA MET A 5 19.05 14.01 -8.53
C MET A 5 19.28 12.49 -8.69
N ALA A 6 19.41 11.81 -7.56
CA ALA A 6 19.76 10.41 -7.37
C ALA A 6 21.21 10.02 -7.72
N GLN A 7 22.08 10.97 -8.13
CA GLN A 7 23.50 10.69 -8.29
C GLN A 7 24.23 10.74 -6.95
N GLU A 8 25.25 9.88 -6.84
CA GLU A 8 26.19 9.85 -5.73
C GLU A 8 27.38 10.78 -6.01
N VAL A 9 27.80 11.51 -4.99
CA VAL A 9 28.85 12.52 -5.05
C VAL A 9 29.68 12.40 -3.77
N SER A 10 31.01 12.49 -3.91
CA SER A 10 31.90 12.57 -2.74
C SER A 10 31.68 13.89 -2.00
N ALA A 11 31.66 13.82 -0.67
CA ALA A 11 31.52 14.97 0.20
C ALA A 11 32.87 15.58 0.63
N ASP A 12 34.00 15.01 0.20
CA ASP A 12 35.36 15.42 0.61
C ASP A 12 35.63 16.92 0.41
N SER A 13 34.99 17.55 -0.58
CA SER A 13 35.19 18.97 -0.90
C SER A 13 34.45 19.94 0.02
N LEU A 14 33.63 19.47 0.96
CA LEU A 14 32.84 20.32 1.85
C LEU A 14 33.60 20.72 3.14
N GLY A 15 34.54 19.89 3.57
CA GLY A 15 35.31 20.07 4.79
C GLY A 15 35.98 18.76 5.23
N ASP A 16 36.99 18.85 6.08
CA ASP A 16 37.73 17.68 6.58
C ASP A 16 36.84 16.71 7.37
N GLU A 17 35.78 17.22 8.01
CA GLU A 17 34.79 16.41 8.73
C GLU A 17 33.95 15.50 7.80
N TRP A 18 33.88 15.83 6.51
CA TRP A 18 33.13 15.07 5.51
C TRP A 18 33.99 14.10 4.69
N LYS A 19 35.25 13.96 5.04
CA LYS A 19 36.18 13.07 4.35
C LYS A 19 35.71 11.61 4.38
N GLY A 20 35.69 10.99 3.21
CA GLY A 20 35.25 9.60 3.01
C GLY A 20 33.73 9.43 2.94
N TYR A 21 32.94 10.47 3.21
CA TYR A 21 31.48 10.41 3.10
C TYR A 21 31.03 10.46 1.64
N VAL A 22 30.00 9.67 1.32
CA VAL A 22 29.33 9.70 0.02
C VAL A 22 27.88 10.10 0.19
N PHE A 23 27.50 11.15 -0.50
CA PHE A 23 26.14 11.66 -0.51
C PHE A 23 25.42 11.27 -1.78
N ARG A 24 24.12 10.99 -1.66
CA ARG A 24 23.20 10.94 -2.79
C ARG A 24 22.29 12.16 -2.77
N ILE A 25 22.24 12.88 -3.89
CA ILE A 25 21.36 14.05 -4.03
C ILE A 25 19.91 13.55 -4.10
N THR A 26 19.06 13.92 -3.14
CA THR A 26 17.65 13.47 -3.09
C THR A 26 16.66 14.51 -3.60
N GLY A 27 17.08 15.77 -3.75
CA GLY A 27 16.26 16.84 -4.28
C GLY A 27 16.70 18.20 -3.77
N GLY A 28 15.77 19.15 -3.73
CA GLY A 28 16.03 20.50 -3.26
C GLY A 28 14.93 21.47 -3.67
N ASN A 29 15.13 22.73 -3.31
CA ASN A 29 14.25 23.84 -3.61
C ASN A 29 15.03 24.98 -4.28
N ASP A 30 14.47 25.51 -5.37
CA ASP A 30 14.94 26.73 -6.02
C ASP A 30 14.83 27.93 -5.06
N LYS A 31 15.54 29.03 -5.33
CA LYS A 31 15.50 30.29 -4.55
C LYS A 31 14.08 30.84 -4.36
N GLN A 32 13.19 30.65 -5.33
CA GLN A 32 11.77 31.04 -5.22
C GLN A 32 10.87 29.95 -4.63
N GLY A 33 11.44 28.90 -4.04
CA GLY A 33 10.71 27.84 -3.34
C GLY A 33 10.17 26.71 -4.22
N PHE A 34 10.37 26.74 -5.54
CA PHE A 34 9.91 25.68 -6.43
C PHE A 34 10.71 24.38 -6.21
N PRO A 35 10.05 23.24 -5.94
CA PRO A 35 10.75 21.98 -5.67
C PRO A 35 11.32 21.37 -6.96
N MET A 36 12.45 20.67 -6.82
CA MET A 36 13.04 19.86 -7.89
C MET A 36 12.19 18.62 -8.19
N LYS A 37 12.10 18.26 -9.48
CA LYS A 37 11.37 17.07 -9.93
C LYS A 37 12.27 16.13 -10.71
N GLN A 38 12.36 14.87 -10.27
CA GLN A 38 13.11 13.84 -10.96
C GLN A 38 12.58 13.58 -12.38
N GLY A 39 13.49 13.39 -13.34
CA GLY A 39 13.18 13.14 -14.75
C GLY A 39 13.00 14.40 -15.61
N VAL A 40 13.01 15.59 -15.01
CA VAL A 40 13.05 16.86 -15.76
C VAL A 40 14.52 17.23 -16.00
N LEU A 41 15.06 16.80 -17.15
CA LEU A 41 16.49 16.88 -17.49
C LEU A 41 16.97 18.28 -17.90
N LEU A 42 16.47 19.31 -17.22
CA LEU A 42 16.85 20.69 -17.42
C LEU A 42 17.37 21.26 -16.10
N PRO A 43 18.24 22.28 -16.11
CA PRO A 43 18.56 23.01 -14.91
C PRO A 43 17.35 23.84 -14.50
N HIS A 44 16.81 24.68 -15.39
CA HIS A 44 15.79 25.69 -15.08
C HIS A 44 14.36 25.15 -14.81
N ARG A 45 13.42 26.06 -14.53
CA ARG A 45 12.02 25.75 -14.23
C ARG A 45 11.19 25.51 -15.49
N VAL A 46 10.27 24.55 -15.41
CA VAL A 46 9.31 24.22 -16.49
C VAL A 46 7.89 24.06 -15.95
N ARG A 47 6.89 24.24 -16.80
CA ARG A 47 5.47 24.06 -16.44
C ARG A 47 4.93 22.72 -16.94
N LEU A 48 4.70 21.79 -16.02
CA LEU A 48 4.18 20.46 -16.31
C LEU A 48 2.73 20.31 -15.87
N LEU A 49 1.94 19.54 -16.62
CA LEU A 49 0.60 19.12 -16.22
C LEU A 49 0.69 17.89 -15.30
N LEU A 50 0.50 18.09 -14.00
CA LEU A 50 0.63 17.05 -12.97
C LEU A 50 -0.74 16.47 -12.60
N ALA A 51 -0.82 15.15 -12.49
CA ALA A 51 -1.95 14.38 -11.97
C ALA A 51 -1.66 13.82 -10.56
N ASP A 52 -2.63 13.12 -9.96
CA ASP A 52 -2.42 12.42 -8.69
C ASP A 52 -1.30 11.37 -8.78
N GLY A 53 -0.58 11.17 -7.67
CA GLY A 53 0.60 10.29 -7.60
C GLY A 53 1.91 10.88 -8.13
N HIS A 54 1.89 11.99 -8.88
CA HIS A 54 3.13 12.66 -9.26
C HIS A 54 3.72 13.47 -8.09
N SER A 55 5.06 13.49 -7.99
CA SER A 55 5.76 14.40 -7.09
C SER A 55 5.48 15.88 -7.40
N CYS A 56 5.61 16.73 -6.38
CA CYS A 56 5.40 18.19 -6.43
C CYS A 56 3.93 18.66 -6.55
N TYR A 57 2.97 17.73 -6.50
CA TYR A 57 1.54 18.02 -6.52
C TYR A 57 0.76 17.04 -5.65
N ARG A 58 -0.39 17.52 -5.13
CA ARG A 58 -1.38 16.72 -4.44
C ARG A 58 -2.75 17.16 -4.96
N ALA A 59 -3.49 16.26 -5.59
CA ALA A 59 -4.81 16.53 -6.12
C ALA A 59 -5.79 16.88 -4.98
N ARG A 60 -6.78 17.75 -5.27
CA ARG A 60 -7.85 18.10 -4.32
C ARG A 60 -9.16 17.41 -4.67
N ARG A 61 -9.34 17.05 -5.93
CA ARG A 61 -10.45 16.23 -6.42
C ARG A 61 -9.91 15.07 -7.25
N ASP A 62 -10.64 13.97 -7.26
CA ASP A 62 -10.30 12.80 -8.07
C ASP A 62 -10.32 13.17 -9.55
N GLY A 63 -9.30 12.73 -10.29
CA GLY A 63 -9.12 13.07 -11.71
C GLY A 63 -8.60 14.49 -11.98
N GLU A 64 -8.40 15.33 -10.97
CA GLU A 64 -7.85 16.68 -11.16
C GLU A 64 -6.42 16.62 -11.70
N ARG A 65 -6.15 17.40 -12.75
CA ARG A 65 -4.80 17.66 -13.26
C ARG A 65 -4.53 19.15 -13.23
N LYS A 66 -3.35 19.56 -12.74
CA LYS A 66 -2.97 20.97 -12.63
C LYS A 66 -1.63 21.25 -13.26
N ARG A 67 -1.56 22.29 -14.09
CA ARG A 67 -0.30 22.76 -14.67
C ARG A 67 0.46 23.61 -13.66
N LYS A 68 1.58 23.09 -13.14
CA LYS A 68 2.42 23.75 -12.12
C LYS A 68 3.85 23.94 -12.62
N SER A 69 4.48 25.03 -12.19
CA SER A 69 5.92 25.23 -12.36
C SER A 69 6.69 24.34 -11.40
N VAL A 70 7.71 23.65 -11.90
CA VAL A 70 8.62 22.80 -11.14
C VAL A 70 10.05 23.07 -11.58
N ARG A 71 11.01 22.89 -10.66
CA ARG A 71 12.43 22.99 -10.96
C ARG A 71 12.93 21.68 -11.56
N GLY A 72 13.84 21.76 -12.54
CA GLY A 72 14.45 20.57 -13.12
C GLY A 72 15.37 19.82 -12.15
N CYS A 73 15.84 18.63 -12.54
CA CYS A 73 16.60 17.75 -11.68
C CYS A 73 18.13 17.98 -11.72
N ILE A 74 18.62 18.87 -12.60
CA ILE A 74 20.04 19.22 -12.70
C ILE A 74 20.35 20.30 -11.65
N VAL A 75 21.36 20.05 -10.82
CA VAL A 75 21.81 20.99 -9.79
C VAL A 75 22.55 22.16 -10.42
N ASN A 76 22.16 23.39 -10.07
CA ASN A 76 22.78 24.63 -10.52
C ASN A 76 22.79 25.66 -9.36
N SER A 77 23.50 26.77 -9.53
CA SER A 77 23.76 27.81 -8.52
C SER A 77 22.54 28.62 -8.06
N ASP A 78 21.41 28.45 -8.72
CA ASP A 78 20.12 29.08 -8.40
C ASP A 78 19.28 28.26 -7.40
N ILE A 79 19.77 27.11 -6.94
CA ILE A 79 19.15 26.35 -5.83
C ILE A 79 19.45 27.06 -4.50
N ALA A 80 18.44 27.20 -3.64
CA ALA A 80 18.63 27.73 -2.28
C ALA A 80 18.95 26.64 -1.27
N VAL A 81 18.28 25.48 -1.36
CA VAL A 81 18.49 24.35 -0.46
C VAL A 81 18.65 23.08 -1.27
N LEU A 82 19.74 22.36 -1.05
CA LEU A 82 19.97 21.04 -1.61
C LEU A 82 19.73 19.99 -0.53
N SER A 83 18.93 18.99 -0.83
CA SER A 83 18.66 17.85 0.05
C SER A 83 19.53 16.67 -0.38
N VAL A 84 20.30 16.15 0.56
CA VAL A 84 21.21 15.00 0.37
C VAL A 84 20.94 13.93 1.43
N VAL A 85 21.30 12.69 1.12
CA VAL A 85 21.27 11.56 2.04
C VAL A 85 22.64 10.88 2.03
N ILE A 86 23.16 10.56 3.22
CA ILE A 86 24.41 9.80 3.36
C ILE A 86 24.15 8.35 2.95
N VAL A 87 24.93 7.85 2.00
CA VAL A 87 24.89 6.45 1.54
C VAL A 87 26.04 5.65 2.15
N LYS A 88 27.21 6.28 2.28
CA LYS A 88 28.39 5.72 2.93
C LYS A 88 28.88 6.67 4.01
N GLN A 89 29.05 6.16 5.22
CA GLN A 89 29.67 6.88 6.32
C GLN A 89 31.18 6.98 6.08
N GLY A 90 31.76 8.16 6.30
CA GLY A 90 33.19 8.41 6.22
C GLY A 90 33.92 8.07 7.52
N ASP A 91 35.12 8.63 7.66
CA ASP A 91 36.07 8.24 8.72
C ASP A 91 35.73 8.89 10.07
N ASN A 92 35.30 10.16 10.06
CA ASN A 92 34.96 10.93 11.26
C ASN A 92 33.47 10.92 11.54
N GLU A 93 33.04 10.97 12.80
CA GLU A 93 31.61 11.13 13.13
C GLU A 93 31.17 12.60 13.08
N ILE A 94 29.93 12.84 12.65
CA ILE A 94 29.32 14.16 12.55
C ILE A 94 28.38 14.37 13.75
N PRO A 95 28.64 15.41 14.58
CA PRO A 95 27.79 15.75 15.72
C PRO A 95 26.33 15.94 15.32
N GLY A 96 25.42 15.33 16.08
CA GLY A 96 23.97 15.45 15.88
C GLY A 96 23.40 14.74 14.65
N LEU A 97 24.24 14.08 13.83
CA LEU A 97 23.78 13.30 12.68
C LEU A 97 24.14 11.82 12.77
N THR A 98 25.43 11.48 12.86
CA THR A 98 25.85 10.08 12.95
C THR A 98 26.02 9.60 14.39
N ASP A 99 26.27 10.52 15.32
CA ASP A 99 26.38 10.24 16.76
C ASP A 99 25.04 9.75 17.35
N THR A 100 23.96 10.48 17.09
CA THR A 100 22.65 10.18 17.70
C THR A 100 21.83 9.20 16.87
N VAL A 101 21.47 8.05 17.44
CA VAL A 101 20.57 7.08 16.79
C VAL A 101 19.14 7.27 17.26
N LEU A 102 18.28 7.79 16.37
CA LEU A 102 16.85 7.95 16.65
C LEU A 102 16.08 6.62 16.43
N PRO A 103 15.42 6.05 17.45
CA PRO A 103 14.69 4.79 17.30
C PRO A 103 13.43 4.97 16.45
N LYS A 104 13.06 3.93 15.71
CA LYS A 104 11.81 3.92 14.94
C LYS A 104 10.61 3.94 15.88
N ARG A 105 9.79 4.98 15.76
CA ARG A 105 8.60 5.20 16.61
C ARG A 105 7.57 4.08 16.58
N LEU A 106 7.40 3.40 15.45
CA LEU A 106 6.34 2.41 15.24
C LEU A 106 6.88 1.07 14.76
N GLY A 107 6.40 0.00 15.41
CA GLY A 107 6.64 -1.37 15.00
C GLY A 107 5.67 -1.89 13.91
N PRO A 108 5.90 -3.12 13.42
CA PRO A 108 5.03 -3.75 12.43
C PRO A 108 3.63 -4.07 12.98
N LYS A 109 2.58 -3.72 12.21
CA LYS A 109 1.16 -3.96 12.56
C LYS A 109 0.56 -5.24 11.96
N ARG A 110 1.07 -5.69 10.81
CA ARG A 110 0.51 -6.83 10.05
C ARG A 110 1.13 -8.13 10.56
N ALA A 111 0.33 -9.18 10.78
CA ALA A 111 0.80 -10.47 11.29
C ALA A 111 2.02 -11.03 10.54
N THR A 112 2.02 -10.98 9.20
CA THR A 112 3.15 -11.45 8.38
C THR A 112 4.41 -10.61 8.53
N LYS A 113 4.28 -9.29 8.76
CA LYS A 113 5.42 -8.40 9.01
C LYS A 113 6.00 -8.63 10.40
N ILE A 114 5.17 -8.92 11.39
CA ILE A 114 5.62 -9.27 12.75
C ILE A 114 6.42 -10.58 12.70
N ARG A 115 5.94 -11.60 11.98
CA ARG A 115 6.67 -12.86 11.80
C ARG A 115 8.03 -12.64 11.17
N ARG A 116 8.10 -11.92 10.04
CA ARG A 116 9.38 -11.62 9.39
C ARG A 116 10.32 -10.80 10.29
N PHE A 117 9.79 -9.90 11.10
CA PHE A 117 10.62 -9.04 11.96
C PHE A 117 11.32 -9.82 13.08
N PHE A 118 10.64 -10.79 13.67
CA PHE A 118 11.18 -11.64 14.75
C PHE A 118 11.64 -13.01 14.27
N ASN A 119 11.74 -13.24 12.95
CA ASN A 119 12.04 -14.54 12.34
C ASN A 119 11.19 -15.71 12.89
N LEU A 120 9.90 -15.45 13.15
CA LEU A 120 8.99 -16.44 13.70
C LEU A 120 8.54 -17.44 12.63
N SER A 121 8.28 -18.67 13.08
CA SER A 121 7.65 -19.71 12.30
C SER A 121 6.14 -19.42 12.07
N LYS A 122 5.48 -20.31 11.33
CA LYS A 122 4.05 -20.19 11.05
C LYS A 122 3.19 -20.55 12.27
N ASP A 123 3.69 -21.40 13.14
CA ASP A 123 2.96 -21.95 14.28
C ASP A 123 3.05 -21.04 15.51
N ASP A 124 4.03 -20.14 15.51
CA ASP A 124 4.18 -19.14 16.57
C ASP A 124 3.01 -18.15 16.66
N ASP A 125 2.58 -17.91 17.90
CA ASP A 125 1.55 -16.94 18.21
C ASP A 125 2.10 -15.51 18.19
N VAL A 126 1.89 -14.84 17.06
CA VAL A 126 2.28 -13.45 16.82
C VAL A 126 1.71 -12.45 17.82
N ARG A 127 0.67 -12.79 18.60
CA ARG A 127 0.06 -11.88 19.58
C ARG A 127 1.00 -11.54 20.73
N LYS A 128 1.88 -12.47 21.10
CA LYS A 128 2.85 -12.31 22.19
C LYS A 128 4.00 -11.38 21.80
N PHE A 129 4.32 -11.31 20.51
CA PHE A 129 5.47 -10.56 19.96
C PHE A 129 5.10 -9.16 19.44
N VAL A 130 3.92 -8.63 19.78
CA VAL A 130 3.55 -7.27 19.37
C VAL A 130 4.30 -6.26 20.22
N ILE A 131 5.12 -5.41 19.59
CA ILE A 131 5.82 -4.30 20.25
C ILE A 131 4.79 -3.39 20.92
N ARG A 132 4.95 -3.20 22.23
CA ARG A 132 4.11 -2.33 23.06
C ARG A 132 4.86 -1.05 23.37
N ARG A 133 4.12 0.05 23.48
CA ARG A 133 4.65 1.34 23.91
C ARG A 133 4.06 1.68 25.27
N GLU A 134 4.91 1.94 26.24
CA GLU A 134 4.50 2.50 27.51
C GLU A 134 4.04 3.95 27.34
N VAL A 135 2.94 4.29 27.98
CA VAL A 135 2.34 5.62 27.96
C VAL A 135 2.23 6.08 29.39
N THR A 136 3.03 7.08 29.75
CA THR A 136 2.86 7.85 30.98
C THR A 136 1.64 8.77 30.81
N GLY A 137 0.77 8.81 31.82
CA GLY A 137 -0.37 9.72 31.80
C GLY A 137 0.11 11.17 31.93
N LYS A 138 -0.67 12.12 31.41
CA LYS A 138 -0.36 13.56 31.56
C LYS A 138 -0.67 14.09 32.97
N ALA A 139 -1.51 13.38 33.73
CA ALA A 139 -1.83 13.75 35.10
C ALA A 139 -0.73 13.28 36.05
N GLU A 140 -0.39 14.12 37.01
CA GLU A 140 0.58 13.84 38.07
C GLU A 140 0.12 12.61 38.87
N GLY A 141 0.94 11.56 38.91
CA GLY A 141 0.60 10.28 39.58
C GLY A 141 -0.19 9.28 38.73
N ALA A 142 -0.47 9.55 37.45
CA ALA A 142 -1.14 8.57 36.58
C ALA A 142 -0.26 7.33 36.34
N LYS A 143 -0.77 6.15 36.71
CA LYS A 143 -0.08 4.87 36.49
C LYS A 143 0.23 4.67 35.00
N PRO A 144 1.48 4.30 34.65
CA PRO A 144 1.82 4.04 33.27
C PRO A 144 1.07 2.81 32.76
N TYR A 145 0.69 2.83 31.47
CA TYR A 145 0.06 1.69 30.83
C TYR A 145 0.62 1.46 29.44
N THR A 146 0.54 0.22 28.97
CA THR A 146 1.11 -0.15 27.67
C THR A 146 0.05 -0.17 26.58
N LYS A 147 0.32 0.49 25.45
CA LYS A 147 -0.49 0.43 24.23
C LYS A 147 0.16 -0.49 23.21
N ALA A 148 -0.67 -1.28 22.53
CA ALA A 148 -0.25 -2.11 21.40
C ALA A 148 -1.16 -1.87 20.19
N PRO A 149 -0.63 -1.93 18.96
CA PRO A 149 -1.46 -1.86 17.77
C PRO A 149 -2.32 -3.12 17.60
N LYS A 150 -3.58 -2.95 17.18
CA LYS A 150 -4.41 -4.07 16.71
C LYS A 150 -3.72 -4.74 15.52
N ILE A 151 -3.48 -6.05 15.63
CA ILE A 151 -2.84 -6.86 14.59
C ILE A 151 -3.77 -6.99 13.40
N GLN A 152 -3.28 -6.65 12.21
CA GLN A 152 -4.04 -6.83 10.97
C GLN A 152 -3.71 -8.17 10.31
N ARG A 153 -4.71 -8.74 9.63
CA ARG A 153 -4.62 -10.01 8.87
C ARG A 153 -4.30 -11.25 9.74
N LEU A 154 -4.54 -11.18 11.05
CA LEU A 154 -4.52 -12.34 11.92
C LEU A 154 -5.64 -13.33 11.53
N VAL A 155 -5.38 -14.63 11.69
CA VAL A 155 -6.42 -15.66 11.58
C VAL A 155 -7.17 -15.69 12.91
N THR A 156 -8.46 -15.39 12.89
CA THR A 156 -9.32 -15.37 14.09
C THR A 156 -10.49 -16.34 13.93
N PRO A 157 -11.06 -16.86 15.02
CA PRO A 157 -12.24 -17.72 14.97
C PRO A 157 -13.40 -17.11 14.16
N MET A 158 -13.63 -15.80 14.32
CA MET A 158 -14.63 -15.05 13.55
C MET A 158 -14.37 -15.06 12.04
N ARG A 159 -13.10 -14.95 11.61
CA ARG A 159 -12.74 -15.02 10.18
C ARG A 159 -12.97 -16.42 9.62
N LEU A 160 -12.67 -17.46 10.41
CA LEU A 160 -12.94 -18.85 10.03
C LEU A 160 -14.45 -19.12 9.95
N GLN A 161 -15.24 -18.62 10.89
CA GLN A 161 -16.70 -18.70 10.88
C GLN A 161 -17.29 -18.01 9.64
N ARG A 162 -16.90 -16.77 9.35
CA ARG A 162 -17.33 -16.05 8.13
C ARG A 162 -17.01 -16.84 6.86
N ARG A 163 -15.82 -17.45 6.78
CA ARG A 163 -15.44 -18.30 5.64
C ARG A 163 -16.31 -19.56 5.53
N ARG A 164 -16.59 -20.23 6.66
CA ARG A 164 -17.50 -21.40 6.70
C ARG A 164 -18.92 -21.02 6.27
N HIS A 165 -19.43 -19.88 6.75
CA HIS A 165 -20.74 -19.37 6.40
C HIS A 165 -20.88 -19.08 4.89
N LEU A 166 -19.90 -18.39 4.28
CA LEU A 166 -19.90 -18.14 2.83
C LEU A 166 -19.90 -19.43 2.01
N ARG A 167 -19.12 -20.44 2.44
CA ARG A 167 -19.12 -21.78 1.80
C ARG A 167 -20.48 -22.48 1.95
N SER A 168 -21.11 -22.37 3.12
CA SER A 168 -22.46 -22.91 3.36
C SER A 168 -23.50 -22.24 2.46
N LEU A 169 -23.45 -20.91 2.31
CA LEU A 169 -24.33 -20.19 1.40
C LEU A 169 -24.17 -20.64 -0.05
N GLN A 170 -22.93 -20.81 -0.52
CA GLN A 170 -22.67 -21.32 -1.86
C GLN A 170 -23.25 -22.73 -2.04
N LYS A 171 -23.02 -23.64 -1.09
CA LYS A 171 -23.59 -25.00 -1.13
C LYS A 171 -25.12 -24.97 -1.16
N ARG A 172 -25.76 -24.16 -0.31
CA ARG A 172 -27.22 -24.01 -0.28
C ARG A 172 -27.78 -23.51 -1.61
N ARG A 173 -27.14 -22.50 -2.21
CA ARG A 173 -27.53 -21.98 -3.54
C ARG A 173 -27.43 -23.04 -4.62
N THR A 174 -26.33 -23.80 -4.65
CA THR A 174 -26.15 -24.88 -5.62
C THR A 174 -27.16 -26.00 -5.44
N LEU A 175 -27.49 -26.38 -4.20
CA LEU A 175 -28.50 -27.41 -3.93
C LEU A 175 -29.90 -26.95 -4.36
N ALA A 176 -30.32 -25.75 -3.95
CA ALA A 176 -31.60 -25.18 -4.36
C ALA A 176 -31.70 -25.07 -5.89
N GLN A 177 -30.62 -24.65 -6.57
CA GLN A 177 -30.59 -24.62 -8.03
C GLN A 177 -30.77 -26.01 -8.64
N LYS A 178 -30.11 -27.05 -8.11
CA LYS A 178 -30.28 -28.42 -8.58
C LYS A 178 -31.72 -28.93 -8.40
N GLU A 179 -32.32 -28.63 -7.25
CA GLU A 179 -33.72 -28.97 -6.96
C GLU A 179 -34.66 -28.29 -7.97
N THR A 180 -34.54 -26.98 -8.16
CA THR A 180 -35.37 -26.23 -9.14
C THR A 180 -35.19 -26.73 -10.58
N ILE A 181 -33.97 -27.10 -10.99
CA ILE A 181 -33.72 -27.68 -12.31
C ILE A 181 -34.40 -29.04 -12.42
N SER A 182 -34.27 -29.89 -11.40
CA SER A 182 -34.93 -31.21 -11.38
C SER A 182 -36.45 -31.09 -11.46
N GLU A 183 -37.04 -30.18 -10.69
CA GLU A 183 -38.48 -29.89 -10.71
C GLU A 183 -38.94 -29.37 -12.08
N TYR A 184 -38.19 -28.44 -12.67
CA TYR A 184 -38.47 -27.91 -14.00
C TYR A 184 -38.41 -29.01 -15.07
N HIS A 185 -37.40 -29.87 -15.04
CA HIS A 185 -37.28 -31.00 -15.97
C HIS A 185 -38.48 -31.95 -15.83
N ALA A 186 -38.87 -32.31 -14.61
CA ALA A 186 -40.03 -33.15 -14.36
C ALA A 186 -41.32 -32.52 -14.92
N LEU A 187 -41.51 -31.21 -14.73
CA LEU A 187 -42.65 -30.46 -15.28
C LEU A 187 -42.65 -30.47 -16.82
N VAL A 188 -41.49 -30.24 -17.45
CA VAL A 188 -41.35 -30.26 -18.92
C VAL A 188 -41.67 -31.66 -19.46
N HIS A 189 -41.19 -32.73 -18.82
CA HIS A 189 -41.52 -34.10 -19.22
C HIS A 189 -43.03 -34.39 -19.13
N LYS A 190 -43.68 -33.97 -18.03
CA LYS A 190 -45.13 -34.10 -17.87
C LYS A 190 -45.89 -33.36 -18.98
N ARG A 191 -45.54 -32.10 -19.26
CA ARG A 191 -46.17 -31.28 -20.31
C ARG A 191 -45.96 -31.85 -21.71
N ALA A 192 -44.79 -32.42 -21.99
CA ALA A 192 -44.50 -33.07 -23.26
C ALA A 192 -45.35 -34.34 -23.45
N ALA A 193 -45.53 -35.14 -22.39
CA ALA A 193 -46.40 -36.31 -22.40
C ALA A 193 -47.87 -35.92 -22.65
N GLU A 194 -48.42 -34.96 -21.88
CA GLU A 194 -49.78 -34.42 -22.06
C GLU A 194 -50.01 -33.92 -23.51
N LYS A 195 -49.05 -33.17 -24.06
CA LYS A 195 -49.12 -32.67 -25.44
C LYS A 195 -49.10 -33.80 -26.47
N LYS A 196 -48.30 -34.85 -26.24
CA LYS A 196 -48.23 -36.02 -27.13
C LYS A 196 -49.56 -36.78 -27.13
N GLU A 197 -50.15 -36.99 -25.95
CA GLU A 197 -51.46 -37.61 -25.78
C GLU A 197 -52.58 -36.80 -26.45
N HIS A 198 -52.61 -35.48 -26.19
CA HIS A 198 -53.55 -34.57 -26.85
C HIS A 198 -53.43 -34.62 -28.38
N ASN A 199 -52.20 -34.54 -28.92
CA ASN A 199 -51.98 -34.63 -30.35
C ASN A 199 -52.38 -35.99 -30.94
N ALA A 200 -52.20 -37.08 -30.19
CA ALA A 200 -52.66 -38.41 -30.59
C ALA A 200 -54.19 -38.49 -30.61
N ALA A 201 -54.87 -37.93 -29.60
CA ALA A 201 -56.33 -37.84 -29.54
C ALA A 201 -56.92 -37.03 -30.70
N VAL A 202 -56.35 -35.85 -31.00
CA VAL A 202 -56.76 -35.02 -32.15
C VAL A 202 -56.58 -35.77 -33.47
N LYS A 203 -55.44 -36.44 -33.67
CA LYS A 203 -55.22 -37.27 -34.88
C LYS A 203 -56.20 -38.42 -35.00
N ALA A 204 -56.54 -39.08 -33.89
CA ALA A 204 -57.52 -40.17 -33.88
C ALA A 204 -58.93 -39.67 -34.21
N ALA A 205 -59.32 -38.50 -33.70
CA ALA A 205 -60.60 -37.86 -33.99
C ALA A 205 -60.72 -37.46 -35.48
N HIS A 206 -59.64 -36.99 -36.11
CA HIS A 206 -59.64 -36.60 -37.52
C HIS A 206 -59.62 -37.78 -38.51
N LYS A 207 -59.30 -39.00 -38.05
CA LYS A 207 -59.21 -40.21 -38.88
C LYS A 207 -60.53 -41.00 -38.97
N LYS A 208 -61.57 -40.55 -38.28
CA LYS A 208 -62.98 -40.96 -38.46
C LYS A 208 -63.65 -40.00 -39.43
#